data_AF-A0AAE5CRP1-F1
#
_entry.id   AF-A0AAE5CRP1-F1
#
_cell.length_a   1.000
_cell.length_b   1.000
_cell.length_c   1.000
_cell.angle_alpha   90.00
_cell.angle_beta   90.00
_cell.angle_gamma   90.00
#
_symmetry.space_group_name_H-M   'P 1'
#
loop_
_entity.id
_entity.type
_entity.pdbx_description
1 polymer ?
#
loop_
_entity_poly.entity_id
_entity_poly.type
_entity_poly.pdbx_seq_one_letter_code
_entity_poly.pdbx_strand_id
1 'polypeptide(L)'
;MRINRRVAFAALALILVAGGVFYGLRPPGIRPVFEEYDPRLAMGTEMPVFYVHTDRKALALTFDISWGDKTPEKVLDVLAKHNQKATFFLSGPWANHYQSIVSRIVQDGHEIASHGQEHVNLSQESKDDIRKNIQSAHDILVKLTGTTPRYFRPPNGDYDDLVVLTARELGYETVIWAVDSLDWKNPGASYIVERVSKLSFPGAILLFHASDSAKQTHEALSMVLENLKSAGYEIMTLGELMSLGKPARDDPRGRPLSELPGN
;
A
#
# COMPACT_ATOMS: atom_id res chain seq x y z
N MET A 1 -4.39 -47.25 -70.07
CA MET A 1 -5.72 -46.76 -70.47
C MET A 1 -5.92 -45.38 -69.84
N ARG A 2 -5.92 -44.30 -70.64
CA ARG A 2 -6.16 -42.91 -70.21
C ARG A 2 -7.67 -42.67 -70.12
N ILE A 3 -8.17 -42.00 -69.07
CA ILE A 3 -9.27 -41.02 -69.14
C ILE A 3 -9.03 -39.93 -68.07
N ASN A 4 -9.34 -38.69 -68.45
CA ASN A 4 -9.03 -37.40 -67.83
C ASN A 4 -10.17 -36.84 -66.96
N ARG A 5 -9.74 -36.07 -65.94
CA ARG A 5 -10.24 -34.75 -65.45
C ARG A 5 -11.70 -34.34 -65.64
N ARG A 6 -12.36 -33.86 -64.56
CA ARG A 6 -13.12 -32.58 -64.43
C ARG A 6 -13.14 -32.13 -62.94
N VAL A 7 -12.60 -30.95 -62.54
CA VAL A 7 -13.26 -29.62 -62.31
C VAL A 7 -14.14 -29.64 -61.03
N ALA A 8 -14.15 -28.72 -60.04
CA ALA A 8 -13.58 -27.39 -59.78
C ALA A 8 -13.71 -27.03 -58.27
N PHE A 9 -13.06 -25.91 -57.90
CA PHE A 9 -13.05 -25.12 -56.66
C PHE A 9 -14.39 -24.91 -55.94
N ALA A 10 -14.36 -24.86 -54.60
CA ALA A 10 -14.96 -23.80 -53.79
C ALA A 10 -14.36 -23.80 -52.37
N ALA A 11 -14.12 -22.60 -51.84
CA ALA A 11 -13.45 -22.30 -50.59
C ALA A 11 -14.39 -22.28 -49.37
N LEU A 12 -13.76 -22.24 -48.18
CA LEU A 12 -14.02 -21.35 -47.03
C LEU A 12 -14.34 -22.03 -45.69
N ALA A 13 -13.52 -21.65 -44.70
CA ALA A 13 -13.79 -21.48 -43.26
C ALA A 13 -14.13 -22.73 -42.40
N LEU A 14 -13.27 -23.05 -41.42
CA LEU A 14 -13.36 -22.49 -40.06
C LEU A 14 -12.21 -23.02 -39.18
N ILE A 15 -11.59 -22.10 -38.44
CA ILE A 15 -10.69 -22.35 -37.31
C ILE A 15 -11.56 -22.74 -36.10
N LEU A 16 -11.16 -23.72 -35.28
CA LEU A 16 -11.37 -23.74 -33.82
C LEU A 16 -10.61 -24.90 -33.14
N VAL A 17 -9.58 -24.53 -32.37
CA VAL A 17 -9.23 -24.93 -30.99
C VAL A 17 -9.24 -26.42 -30.59
N ALA A 18 -8.05 -26.93 -30.23
CA ALA A 18 -7.89 -27.91 -29.14
C ALA A 18 -6.45 -27.85 -28.57
N GLY A 19 -6.18 -26.86 -27.72
CA GLY A 19 -4.99 -26.84 -26.85
C GLY A 19 -5.32 -27.57 -25.55
N GLY A 20 -4.72 -28.74 -25.36
CA GLY A 20 -5.00 -29.67 -24.28
C GLY A 20 -4.75 -29.12 -22.87
N VAL A 21 -5.62 -29.59 -21.98
CA VAL A 21 -5.65 -29.38 -20.53
C VAL A 21 -4.46 -30.09 -19.87
N PHE A 22 -3.65 -29.36 -19.10
CA PHE A 22 -2.73 -29.94 -18.12
C PHE A 22 -3.29 -29.65 -16.71
N TYR A 23 -3.86 -30.67 -16.08
CA TYR A 23 -4.27 -30.63 -14.67
C TYR A 23 -3.03 -30.84 -13.79
N GLY A 24 -2.63 -29.80 -13.06
CA GLY A 24 -1.64 -29.85 -11.97
C GLY A 24 -2.22 -29.21 -10.72
N LEU A 25 -2.23 -29.96 -9.63
CA LEU A 25 -2.87 -29.67 -8.34
C LEU A 25 -2.46 -28.30 -7.74
N ARG A 26 -3.44 -27.39 -7.57
CA ARG A 26 -3.31 -26.20 -6.70
C ARG A 26 -3.93 -26.50 -5.33
N PRO A 27 -3.26 -26.17 -4.21
CA PRO A 27 -3.87 -26.30 -2.87
C PRO A 27 -5.09 -25.37 -2.74
N PRO A 28 -6.13 -25.77 -1.99
CA PRO A 28 -7.36 -25.00 -1.88
C PRO A 28 -7.16 -23.81 -0.92
N GLY A 29 -7.47 -22.61 -1.41
CA GLY A 29 -7.74 -21.45 -0.56
C GLY A 29 -6.68 -20.35 -0.53
N ILE A 30 -6.47 -19.67 -1.65
CA ILE A 30 -6.34 -18.21 -1.75
C ILE A 30 -6.82 -17.88 -3.17
N ARG A 31 -7.96 -17.19 -3.31
CA ARG A 31 -8.33 -16.59 -4.59
C ARG A 31 -7.44 -15.36 -4.76
N PRO A 32 -6.68 -15.20 -5.85
CA PRO A 32 -6.21 -13.88 -6.20
C PRO A 32 -7.44 -12.99 -6.38
N VAL A 33 -7.60 -11.98 -5.54
CA VAL A 33 -8.56 -10.89 -5.77
C VAL A 33 -7.91 -9.98 -6.80
N PHE A 34 -7.82 -10.44 -8.04
CA PHE A 34 -7.61 -9.57 -9.19
C PHE A 34 -8.96 -9.48 -9.87
N GLU A 35 -9.71 -8.46 -9.50
CA GLU A 35 -10.81 -7.99 -10.34
C GLU A 35 -10.14 -7.43 -11.60
N GLU A 36 -10.46 -8.04 -12.74
CA GLU A 36 -9.95 -7.66 -14.05
C GLU A 36 -10.28 -6.18 -14.28
N TYR A 37 -9.25 -5.35 -14.48
CA TYR A 37 -9.40 -3.91 -14.68
C TYR A 37 -10.29 -3.62 -15.89
N ASP A 38 -11.52 -3.15 -15.69
CA ASP A 38 -12.41 -2.67 -16.76
C ASP A 38 -12.13 -1.18 -17.05
N PRO A 39 -11.48 -0.84 -18.17
CA PRO A 39 -11.14 0.54 -18.51
C PRO A 39 -12.36 1.44 -18.75
N ARG A 40 -13.59 0.91 -18.78
CA ARG A 40 -14.83 1.70 -18.92
C ARG A 40 -15.36 2.24 -17.59
N LEU A 41 -14.79 1.83 -16.45
CA LEU A 41 -15.11 2.39 -15.12
C LEU A 41 -14.45 3.74 -14.85
N ALA A 42 -13.56 4.22 -15.73
CA ALA A 42 -12.85 5.50 -15.65
C ALA A 42 -13.73 6.73 -15.95
N MET A 43 -15.02 6.70 -15.58
CA MET A 43 -15.94 7.84 -15.66
C MET A 43 -16.16 8.55 -14.31
N GLY A 44 -15.35 8.24 -13.29
CA GLY A 44 -15.25 8.97 -12.02
C GLY A 44 -13.80 9.28 -11.68
N THR A 45 -13.56 10.28 -10.83
CA THR A 45 -12.23 10.56 -10.26
C THR A 45 -11.72 9.31 -9.55
N GLU A 46 -10.52 8.87 -9.91
CA GLU A 46 -9.89 7.66 -9.40
C GLU A 46 -9.21 7.96 -8.08
N MET A 47 -9.81 7.45 -7.01
CA MET A 47 -9.42 7.82 -5.65
C MET A 47 -8.58 6.71 -4.99
N PRO A 48 -7.56 7.08 -4.20
CA PRO A 48 -6.78 6.14 -3.41
C PRO A 48 -7.60 5.67 -2.20
N VAL A 49 -7.11 4.64 -1.51
CA VAL A 49 -7.67 4.20 -0.24
C VAL A 49 -7.20 5.11 0.90
N PHE A 50 -8.14 5.60 1.71
CA PHE A 50 -7.86 6.42 2.89
C PHE A 50 -8.02 5.64 4.20
N TYR A 51 -9.00 4.74 4.25
CA TYR A 51 -9.33 3.91 5.40
C TYR A 51 -10.05 2.63 4.95
N VAL A 52 -10.43 1.77 5.88
CA VAL A 52 -11.20 0.55 5.60
C VAL A 52 -12.53 0.60 6.34
N HIS A 53 -13.65 0.45 5.65
CA HIS A 53 -14.95 0.30 6.30
C HIS A 53 -15.01 -1.04 7.04
N THR A 54 -14.97 -0.99 8.37
CA THR A 54 -15.10 -2.15 9.25
C THR A 54 -15.72 -1.72 10.58
N ASP A 55 -16.53 -2.60 11.17
CA ASP A 55 -17.10 -2.43 12.52
C ASP A 55 -16.12 -2.90 13.62
N ARG A 56 -15.02 -3.56 13.23
CA ARG A 56 -13.95 -3.93 14.16
C ARG A 56 -13.20 -2.69 14.57
N LYS A 57 -12.97 -2.51 15.86
CA LYS A 57 -12.13 -1.44 16.40
C LYS A 57 -10.65 -1.75 16.09
N ALA A 58 -10.29 -1.66 14.83
CA ALA A 58 -9.00 -2.01 14.28
C ALA A 58 -8.45 -0.84 13.46
N LEU A 59 -7.13 -0.67 13.41
CA LEU A 59 -6.48 0.37 12.62
C LEU A 59 -5.09 -0.08 12.14
N ALA A 60 -4.60 0.56 11.08
CA ALA A 60 -3.28 0.29 10.53
C ALA A 60 -2.30 1.38 10.96
N LEU A 61 -1.17 0.97 11.53
CA LEU A 61 -0.06 1.86 11.82
C LEU A 61 0.93 1.83 10.66
N THR A 62 1.16 2.98 10.01
CA THR A 62 2.02 3.06 8.83
C THR A 62 3.13 4.12 8.97
N PHE A 63 4.30 3.83 8.41
CA PHE A 63 5.47 4.71 8.45
C PHE A 63 6.05 4.94 7.06
N ASP A 64 6.27 6.19 6.68
CA ASP A 64 6.99 6.55 5.45
C ASP A 64 8.48 6.74 5.74
N ILE A 65 9.34 6.14 4.89
CA ILE A 65 10.79 6.29 4.95
C ILE A 65 11.37 6.61 3.57
N SER A 66 12.00 7.77 3.46
CA SER A 66 12.72 8.21 2.25
C SER A 66 14.18 8.56 2.50
N TRP A 67 14.60 8.80 3.75
CA TRP A 67 16.00 9.12 4.08
C TRP A 67 16.32 8.89 5.58
N GLY A 68 17.61 8.78 5.90
CA GLY A 68 18.11 8.67 7.27
C GLY A 68 18.10 7.25 7.84
N ASP A 69 18.86 7.02 8.90
CA ASP A 69 19.08 5.70 9.51
C ASP A 69 18.93 5.66 11.03
N LYS A 70 18.77 6.82 11.68
CA LYS A 70 18.70 6.91 13.15
C LYS A 70 17.28 6.73 13.66
N THR A 71 16.32 7.45 13.07
CA THR A 71 14.91 7.34 13.46
C THR A 71 14.30 5.97 13.16
N PRO A 72 14.59 5.30 12.01
CA PRO A 72 14.04 3.97 11.73
C PRO A 72 14.36 2.95 12.84
N GLU A 73 15.62 2.88 13.28
CA GLU A 73 16.05 1.94 14.32
C GLU A 73 15.34 2.18 15.64
N LYS A 74 15.19 3.45 16.05
CA LYS A 74 14.47 3.80 17.28
C LYS A 74 12.98 3.48 17.22
N VAL A 75 12.36 3.66 16.06
CA VAL A 75 10.95 3.27 15.83
C VAL A 75 10.82 1.75 15.94
N LEU A 76 11.71 0.99 15.32
CA LEU A 76 11.73 -0.48 15.40
C LEU A 76 11.94 -0.98 16.83
N ASP A 77 12.82 -0.34 17.61
CA ASP A 77 13.02 -0.68 19.03
C ASP A 77 11.73 -0.52 19.85
N VAL A 78 11.00 0.58 19.63
CA VAL A 78 9.73 0.82 20.31
C VAL A 78 8.67 -0.19 19.88
N LEU A 79 8.56 -0.47 18.58
CA LEU A 79 7.62 -1.47 18.07
C LEU A 79 7.91 -2.87 18.65
N ALA A 80 9.18 -3.26 18.69
CA ALA A 80 9.62 -4.53 19.28
C ALA A 80 9.26 -4.62 20.78
N LYS A 81 9.52 -3.55 21.55
CA LYS A 81 9.15 -3.48 22.97
C LYS A 81 7.66 -3.69 23.22
N HIS A 82 6.81 -3.24 22.28
CA HIS A 82 5.36 -3.37 22.35
C HIS A 82 4.80 -4.61 21.65
N ASN A 83 5.67 -5.47 21.10
CA ASN A 83 5.34 -6.59 20.21
C ASN A 83 4.34 -6.18 19.12
N GLN A 84 4.56 -5.01 18.52
CA GLN A 84 3.63 -4.39 17.59
C GLN A 84 4.16 -4.48 16.16
N LYS A 85 3.34 -5.00 15.24
CA LYS A 85 3.63 -4.94 13.79
C LYS A 85 3.02 -3.70 13.17
N ALA A 86 3.56 -3.28 12.04
CA ALA A 86 3.23 -2.05 11.32
C ALA A 86 3.56 -2.23 9.83
N THR A 87 3.13 -1.30 8.99
CA THR A 87 3.50 -1.27 7.57
C THR A 87 4.47 -0.13 7.28
N PHE A 88 5.57 -0.42 6.61
CA PHE A 88 6.58 0.56 6.23
C PHE A 88 6.53 0.81 4.72
N PHE A 89 6.22 2.05 4.33
CA PHE A 89 6.31 2.53 2.96
C PHE A 89 7.74 3.00 2.70
N LEU A 90 8.48 2.24 1.90
CA LEU A 90 9.90 2.44 1.68
C LEU A 90 10.20 3.05 0.32
N SER A 91 11.01 4.09 0.29
CA SER A 91 11.65 4.58 -0.93
C SER A 91 12.65 3.54 -1.44
N GLY A 92 12.62 3.25 -2.74
CA GLY A 92 13.53 2.29 -3.38
C GLY A 92 15.02 2.61 -3.13
N PRO A 93 15.50 3.82 -3.44
CA PRO A 93 16.88 4.22 -3.17
C PRO A 93 17.29 4.09 -1.70
N TRP A 94 16.42 4.48 -0.77
CA TRP A 94 16.68 4.35 0.66
C TRP A 94 16.84 2.88 1.06
N ALA A 95 15.91 2.02 0.63
CA ALA A 95 15.96 0.60 0.93
C ALA A 95 17.22 -0.07 0.39
N ASN A 96 17.65 0.30 -0.83
CA ASN A 96 18.88 -0.22 -1.44
C ASN A 96 20.14 0.22 -0.69
N HIS A 97 20.13 1.40 -0.08
CA HIS A 97 21.26 1.90 0.70
C HIS A 97 21.31 1.30 2.11
N TYR A 98 20.17 1.21 2.80
CA TYR A 98 20.07 0.76 4.20
C TYR A 98 19.52 -0.65 4.34
N GLN A 99 20.13 -1.60 3.63
CA GLN A 99 19.64 -2.99 3.53
C GLN A 99 19.56 -3.71 4.88
N SER A 100 20.44 -3.39 5.84
CA SER A 100 20.38 -3.97 7.19
C SER A 100 19.10 -3.58 7.92
N ILE A 101 18.67 -2.33 7.79
CA ILE A 101 17.43 -1.84 8.40
C ILE A 101 16.23 -2.50 7.70
N VAL A 102 16.23 -2.59 6.37
CA VAL A 102 15.17 -3.29 5.62
C VAL A 102 15.07 -4.75 6.06
N SER A 103 16.20 -5.43 6.20
CA SER A 103 16.26 -6.81 6.70
C SER A 103 15.65 -6.93 8.10
N ARG A 104 15.97 -5.99 9.00
CA ARG A 104 15.36 -5.92 10.33
C ARG A 104 13.85 -5.72 10.25
N ILE A 105 13.35 -4.80 9.42
CA ILE A 105 11.91 -4.58 9.23
C ILE A 105 11.20 -5.89 8.86
N VAL A 106 11.77 -6.66 7.93
CA VAL A 106 11.22 -7.95 7.50
C VAL A 106 11.32 -9.02 8.59
N GLN A 107 12.48 -9.15 9.25
CA GLN A 107 12.71 -10.13 10.32
C GLN A 107 11.82 -9.90 11.53
N ASP A 108 11.58 -8.64 11.88
CA ASP A 108 10.66 -8.23 12.93
C ASP A 108 9.19 -8.40 12.49
N GLY A 109 8.91 -8.89 11.27
CA GLY A 109 7.57 -9.28 10.82
C GLY A 109 6.67 -8.11 10.42
N HIS A 110 7.25 -6.95 10.10
CA HIS A 110 6.51 -5.81 9.58
C HIS A 110 6.18 -5.99 8.09
N GLU A 111 5.12 -5.34 7.61
CA GLU A 111 4.76 -5.35 6.19
C GLU A 111 5.55 -4.29 5.43
N ILE A 112 6.02 -4.63 4.23
CA ILE A 112 6.69 -3.70 3.32
C ILE A 112 5.70 -3.20 2.27
N ALA A 113 5.65 -1.88 2.09
CA ALA A 113 4.94 -1.19 1.03
C ALA A 113 5.90 -0.26 0.26
N SER A 114 5.51 0.17 -0.94
CA SER A 114 6.35 1.02 -1.80
C SER A 114 6.05 2.50 -1.60
N HIS A 115 7.09 3.32 -1.43
CA HIS A 115 7.02 4.78 -1.46
C HIS A 115 7.64 5.38 -2.73
N GLY A 116 7.77 4.57 -3.78
CA GLY A 116 8.33 5.00 -5.06
C GLY A 116 9.85 5.15 -5.06
N GLN A 117 10.36 5.56 -6.22
CA GLN A 117 11.79 5.69 -6.48
C GLN A 117 12.27 7.11 -6.15
N GLU A 118 11.74 8.10 -6.86
CA GLU A 118 12.08 9.50 -6.68
C GLU A 118 10.99 10.21 -5.87
N HIS A 119 11.40 11.09 -4.97
CA HIS A 119 10.50 11.80 -4.07
C HIS A 119 10.00 13.12 -4.70
N VAL A 120 9.23 12.99 -5.78
CA VAL A 120 8.65 14.10 -6.58
C VAL A 120 7.12 14.09 -6.54
N ASN A 121 6.50 15.19 -6.97
CA ASN A 121 5.04 15.27 -7.10
C ASN A 121 4.60 14.55 -8.38
N LEU A 122 4.15 13.30 -8.25
CA LEU A 122 3.85 12.43 -9.38
C LEU A 122 2.67 12.90 -10.23
N SER A 123 1.77 13.74 -9.69
CA SER A 123 0.70 14.35 -10.49
C SER A 123 1.21 15.34 -11.54
N GLN A 124 2.49 15.75 -11.46
CA GLN A 124 3.14 16.66 -12.40
C GLN A 124 3.98 15.91 -13.45
N GLU A 125 4.02 14.58 -13.37
CA GLU A 125 4.87 13.73 -14.19
C GLU A 125 4.08 13.06 -15.33
N SER A 126 4.80 12.60 -16.35
CA SER A 126 4.18 11.83 -17.43
C SER A 126 3.79 10.43 -16.96
N LYS A 127 2.83 9.78 -17.64
CA LYS A 127 2.44 8.39 -17.35
C LYS A 127 3.64 7.43 -17.33
N ASP A 128 4.59 7.62 -18.24
CA ASP A 128 5.78 6.77 -18.34
C ASP A 128 6.76 7.03 -17.21
N ASP A 129 6.89 8.28 -16.75
CA ASP A 129 7.73 8.63 -15.60
C ASP A 129 7.11 8.11 -14.28
N ILE A 130 5.79 8.22 -14.12
CA ILE A 130 5.06 7.61 -13.00
C ILE A 130 5.28 6.09 -12.98
N ARG A 131 5.07 5.43 -14.13
CA ARG A 131 5.29 3.98 -14.26
C ARG A 131 6.72 3.60 -13.90
N LYS A 132 7.70 4.32 -14.44
CA LYS A 132 9.12 4.09 -14.18
C LYS A 132 9.47 4.28 -12.71
N ASN A 133 8.92 5.31 -12.07
CA ASN A 133 9.12 5.59 -10.64
C ASN A 133 8.63 4.41 -9.77
N ILE A 134 7.41 3.94 -10.02
CA ILE A 134 6.82 2.82 -9.27
C ILE A 134 7.58 1.52 -9.55
N GLN A 135 7.85 1.19 -10.82
CA GLN A 135 8.51 -0.06 -11.20
C GLN A 135 9.96 -0.14 -10.73
N SER A 136 10.71 0.96 -10.76
CA SER A 136 12.11 0.96 -10.30
C SER A 136 12.20 0.64 -8.81
N ALA A 137 11.30 1.21 -8.01
CA ALA A 137 11.22 0.89 -6.58
C ALA A 137 10.72 -0.54 -6.35
N HIS A 138 9.76 -1.02 -7.14
CA HIS A 138 9.29 -2.40 -7.08
C HIS A 138 10.45 -3.40 -7.24
N ASP A 139 11.27 -3.26 -8.29
CA ASP A 139 12.35 -4.19 -8.59
C ASP A 139 13.38 -4.25 -7.45
N ILE A 140 13.69 -3.08 -6.86
CA ILE A 140 14.58 -2.99 -5.70
C ILE A 140 13.97 -3.70 -4.48
N LEU A 141 12.72 -3.38 -4.14
CA LEU A 141 12.08 -3.89 -2.93
C LEU A 141 11.84 -5.40 -3.01
N VAL A 142 11.42 -5.93 -4.17
CA VAL A 142 11.27 -7.37 -4.39
C VAL A 142 12.60 -8.09 -4.22
N LYS A 143 13.67 -7.55 -4.80
CA LYS A 143 15.02 -8.13 -4.70
C LYS A 143 15.53 -8.18 -3.26
N LEU A 144 15.29 -7.13 -2.47
CA LEU A 144 15.79 -7.01 -1.10
C LEU A 144 14.97 -7.80 -0.09
N THR A 145 13.64 -7.82 -0.25
CA THR A 145 12.72 -8.36 0.76
C THR A 145 12.25 -9.77 0.44
N GLY A 146 12.39 -10.22 -0.81
CA GLY A 146 11.83 -11.48 -1.29
C GLY A 146 10.30 -11.50 -1.35
N THR A 147 9.65 -10.35 -1.14
CA THR A 147 8.20 -10.19 -1.16
C THR A 147 7.80 -9.11 -2.16
N THR A 148 6.62 -9.26 -2.76
CA THR A 148 6.04 -8.24 -3.65
C THR A 148 5.20 -7.25 -2.84
N PRO A 149 5.61 -5.98 -2.72
CA PRO A 149 4.78 -4.96 -2.09
C PRO A 149 3.48 -4.79 -2.86
N ARG A 150 2.34 -4.73 -2.15
CA ARG A 150 1.00 -4.59 -2.75
C ARG A 150 0.45 -3.17 -2.71
N TYR A 151 0.99 -2.37 -1.79
CA TYR A 151 0.52 -1.01 -1.53
C TYR A 151 1.58 -0.02 -1.97
N PHE A 152 1.10 1.07 -2.57
CA PHE A 152 1.91 2.20 -2.98
C PHE A 152 1.37 3.47 -2.34
N ARG A 153 2.24 4.26 -1.71
CA ARG A 153 1.90 5.61 -1.26
C ARG A 153 2.75 6.59 -2.05
N PRO A 154 2.16 7.53 -2.79
CA PRO A 154 2.94 8.50 -3.55
C PRO A 154 3.65 9.46 -2.60
N PRO A 155 4.87 9.92 -2.94
CA PRO A 155 5.56 10.96 -2.20
C PRO A 155 4.67 12.19 -1.95
N ASN A 156 4.81 12.81 -0.79
CA ASN A 156 3.99 13.95 -0.34
C ASN A 156 2.47 13.69 -0.24
N GLY A 157 2.00 12.47 -0.50
CA GLY A 157 0.58 12.20 -0.72
C GLY A 157 0.03 12.89 -1.97
N ASP A 158 0.90 13.24 -2.93
CA ASP A 158 0.54 13.90 -4.18
C ASP A 158 0.05 12.87 -5.20
N TYR A 159 -1.21 13.00 -5.65
CA TYR A 159 -1.80 12.11 -6.62
C TYR A 159 -2.87 12.83 -7.45
N ASP A 160 -3.12 12.28 -8.63
CA ASP A 160 -4.28 12.52 -9.47
C ASP A 160 -4.78 11.18 -10.03
N ASP A 161 -5.79 11.23 -10.90
CA ASP A 161 -6.33 10.04 -11.55
C ASP A 161 -5.24 9.26 -12.31
N LEU A 162 -4.30 9.95 -12.94
CA LEU A 162 -3.23 9.33 -13.72
C LEU A 162 -2.29 8.52 -12.82
N VAL A 163 -1.91 9.05 -11.66
CA VAL A 163 -1.08 8.34 -10.66
C VAL A 163 -1.80 7.09 -10.16
N VAL A 164 -3.07 7.22 -9.76
CA VAL A 164 -3.85 6.09 -9.21
C VAL A 164 -4.06 4.99 -10.24
N LEU A 165 -4.44 5.35 -11.47
CA LEU A 165 -4.63 4.40 -12.55
C LEU A 165 -3.32 3.70 -12.93
N THR A 166 -2.22 4.45 -13.03
CA THR A 166 -0.91 3.87 -13.38
C THR A 166 -0.42 2.90 -12.31
N ALA A 167 -0.60 3.22 -11.02
CA ALA A 167 -0.30 2.29 -9.94
C ALA A 167 -1.15 1.00 -10.05
N ARG A 168 -2.45 1.12 -10.33
CA ARG A 168 -3.36 -0.02 -10.49
C ARG A 168 -3.01 -0.89 -11.70
N GLU A 169 -2.61 -0.29 -12.82
CA GLU A 169 -2.08 -1.01 -13.99
C GLU A 169 -0.85 -1.87 -13.66
N LEU A 170 -0.05 -1.42 -12.68
CA LEU A 170 1.12 -2.14 -12.17
C LEU A 170 0.79 -3.12 -11.03
N GLY A 171 -0.49 -3.30 -10.69
CA GLY A 171 -0.94 -4.21 -9.65
C GLY A 171 -0.83 -3.67 -8.23
N TYR A 172 -0.65 -2.35 -8.06
CA TYR A 172 -0.61 -1.69 -6.76
C TYR A 172 -1.97 -1.07 -6.41
N GLU A 173 -2.33 -1.12 -5.13
CA GLU A 173 -3.37 -0.24 -4.57
C GLU A 173 -2.71 1.03 -4.02
N THR A 174 -3.16 2.19 -4.48
CA THR A 174 -2.69 3.49 -3.96
C THR A 174 -3.33 3.76 -2.61
N VAL A 175 -2.52 4.07 -1.60
CA VAL A 175 -2.96 4.26 -0.21
C VAL A 175 -2.43 5.58 0.34
N ILE A 176 -3.34 6.40 0.87
CA ILE A 176 -3.04 7.64 1.59
C ILE A 176 -3.19 7.33 3.09
N TRP A 177 -3.95 8.12 3.82
CA TRP A 177 -4.15 7.98 5.26
C TRP A 177 -5.41 8.75 5.65
N ALA A 178 -6.04 8.28 6.71
CA ALA A 178 -7.17 8.96 7.32
C ALA A 178 -6.73 9.92 8.43
N VAL A 179 -5.66 9.56 9.14
CA VAL A 179 -5.16 10.31 10.29
C VAL A 179 -3.68 10.61 10.10
N ASP A 180 -3.37 11.90 10.00
CA ASP A 180 -1.99 12.40 9.92
C ASP A 180 -1.48 12.77 11.32
N SER A 181 -0.38 12.15 11.75
CA SER A 181 0.28 12.50 13.02
C SER A 181 0.92 13.88 13.03
N LEU A 182 1.25 14.43 11.85
CA LEU A 182 2.05 15.65 11.65
C LEU A 182 3.44 15.60 12.29
N ASP A 183 3.97 14.40 12.52
CA ASP A 183 5.26 14.17 13.19
C ASP A 183 6.46 14.77 12.44
N TRP A 184 6.41 14.85 11.11
CA TRP A 184 7.40 15.51 10.27
C TRP A 184 7.58 17.01 10.57
N LYS A 185 6.57 17.66 11.18
CA LYS A 185 6.65 19.07 11.63
C LYS A 185 7.37 19.23 12.97
N ASN A 186 7.68 18.13 13.66
CA ASN A 186 8.23 18.11 15.02
C ASN A 186 7.45 18.97 16.03
N PRO A 187 6.11 18.80 16.15
CA PRO A 187 5.25 19.65 16.98
C PRO A 187 5.34 19.36 18.49
N GLY A 188 6.10 18.35 18.91
CA GLY A 188 6.18 17.83 20.27
C GLY A 188 5.49 16.48 20.42
N ALA A 189 6.08 15.57 21.20
CA ALA A 189 5.56 14.21 21.37
C ALA A 189 4.12 14.18 21.93
N SER A 190 3.82 15.03 22.92
CA SER A 190 2.46 15.11 23.50
C SER A 190 1.41 15.55 22.48
N TYR A 191 1.75 16.45 21.55
CA TYR A 191 0.85 16.87 20.48
C TYR A 191 0.54 15.71 19.53
N ILE A 192 1.58 14.94 19.14
CA ILE A 192 1.42 13.76 18.29
C ILE A 192 0.48 12.75 18.97
N VAL A 193 0.70 12.46 20.26
CA VAL A 193 -0.12 11.54 21.04
C VAL A 193 -1.57 11.98 21.10
N GLU A 194 -1.83 13.24 21.49
CA GLU A 194 -3.18 13.78 21.62
C GLU A 194 -3.92 13.77 20.28
N ARG A 195 -3.26 14.25 19.22
CA ARG A 195 -3.82 14.32 17.87
C ARG A 195 -4.24 12.95 17.37
N VAL A 196 -3.36 11.96 17.46
CA VAL A 196 -3.65 10.60 17.00
C VAL A 196 -4.77 9.97 17.82
N SER A 197 -4.74 10.13 19.15
CA SER A 197 -5.78 9.60 20.04
C SER A 197 -7.16 10.21 19.73
N LYS A 198 -7.20 11.51 19.44
CA LYS A 198 -8.43 12.26 19.16
C LYS A 198 -9.02 11.95 17.78
N LEU A 199 -8.18 11.68 16.78
CA LEU A 199 -8.63 11.53 15.39
C LEU A 199 -8.81 10.07 14.96
N SER A 200 -8.34 9.10 15.76
CA SER A 200 -8.45 7.68 15.42
C SER A 200 -9.89 7.17 15.49
N PHE A 201 -10.27 6.36 14.52
CA PHE A 201 -11.56 5.69 14.39
C PHE A 201 -11.38 4.27 13.81
N PRO A 202 -12.36 3.37 13.97
CA PRO A 202 -12.37 2.05 13.34
C PRO A 202 -12.07 2.10 11.84
N GLY A 203 -11.07 1.35 11.39
CA GLY A 203 -10.65 1.31 9.99
C GLY A 203 -9.58 2.34 9.61
N ALA A 204 -9.17 3.23 10.51
CA ALA A 204 -8.23 4.29 10.17
C ALA A 204 -6.85 3.75 9.73
N ILE A 205 -6.28 4.38 8.70
CA ILE A 205 -4.87 4.23 8.33
C ILE A 205 -4.14 5.46 8.91
N LEU A 206 -3.21 5.22 9.84
CA LEU A 206 -2.44 6.26 10.51
C LEU A 206 -1.13 6.51 9.77
N LEU A 207 -0.83 7.78 9.44
CA LEU A 207 0.46 8.19 8.87
C LEU A 207 1.41 8.68 9.96
N PHE A 208 2.59 8.07 9.97
CA PHE A 208 3.80 8.54 10.63
C PHE A 208 4.97 8.52 9.64
N HIS A 209 6.08 9.12 10.04
CA HIS A 209 7.34 9.06 9.34
C HIS A 209 8.38 8.42 10.25
N ALA A 210 9.22 7.57 9.66
CA ALA A 210 10.41 7.04 10.35
C ALA A 210 11.71 7.56 9.72
N SER A 211 11.64 8.52 8.80
CA SER A 211 12.82 9.24 8.31
C SER A 211 13.44 10.11 9.41
N ASP A 212 14.71 10.49 9.27
CA ASP A 212 15.45 11.31 10.27
C ASP A 212 14.87 12.74 10.45
N SER A 213 13.96 13.19 9.59
CA SER A 213 13.15 14.41 9.78
C SER A 213 12.19 14.32 10.96
N ALA A 214 11.74 13.11 11.30
CA ALA A 214 10.71 12.84 12.28
C ALA A 214 11.35 12.59 13.65
N LYS A 215 11.89 13.65 14.25
CA LYS A 215 12.77 13.57 15.43
C LYS A 215 12.06 13.12 16.69
N GLN A 216 10.73 13.22 16.72
CA GLN A 216 9.91 13.00 17.93
C GLN A 216 8.98 11.78 17.81
N THR A 217 8.94 11.10 16.66
CA THR A 217 8.03 9.98 16.42
C THR A 217 8.27 8.85 17.41
N HIS A 218 9.53 8.44 17.59
CA HIS A 218 9.91 7.39 18.53
C HIS A 218 9.61 7.76 20.00
N GLU A 219 9.65 9.04 20.35
CA GLU A 219 9.31 9.54 21.69
C GLU A 219 7.81 9.45 21.97
N ALA A 220 6.98 9.76 20.98
CA ALA A 220 5.52 9.68 21.06
C ALA A 220 4.98 8.24 20.97
N LEU A 221 5.68 7.38 20.21
CA LEU A 221 5.11 6.11 19.73
C LEU A 221 4.68 5.17 20.86
N SER A 222 5.44 5.04 21.95
CA SER A 222 5.04 4.16 23.06
C SER A 222 3.67 4.56 23.63
N MET A 223 3.46 5.86 23.85
CA MET A 223 2.22 6.37 24.43
C MET A 223 1.07 6.35 23.43
N VAL A 224 1.34 6.54 22.13
CA VAL A 224 0.34 6.31 21.06
C VAL A 224 -0.16 4.87 21.12
N LEU A 225 0.75 3.88 21.14
CA LEU A 225 0.38 2.47 21.17
C LEU A 225 -0.44 2.13 22.43
N GLU A 226 -0.01 2.62 23.59
CA GLU A 226 -0.71 2.41 24.86
C GLU A 226 -2.11 3.04 24.87
N ASN A 227 -2.26 4.27 24.38
CA ASN A 227 -3.55 4.96 24.33
C ASN A 227 -4.52 4.26 23.36
N LEU A 228 -4.06 3.88 22.18
CA LEU A 228 -4.88 3.17 21.19
C LEU A 228 -5.34 1.81 21.72
N LYS A 229 -4.43 1.04 22.32
CA LYS A 229 -4.77 -0.25 22.97
C LYS A 229 -5.74 -0.06 24.12
N SER A 230 -5.54 0.95 24.98
CA SER A 230 -6.42 1.27 26.11
C SER A 230 -7.82 1.72 25.65
N ALA A 231 -7.90 2.38 24.49
CA ALA A 231 -9.17 2.69 23.85
C ALA A 231 -9.83 1.46 23.17
N GLY A 232 -9.18 0.29 23.17
CA GLY A 232 -9.70 -0.95 22.62
C GLY A 232 -9.41 -1.16 21.13
N TYR A 233 -8.44 -0.44 20.55
CA TYR A 233 -8.02 -0.65 19.17
C TYR A 233 -7.08 -1.85 19.03
N GLU A 234 -7.38 -2.73 18.07
CA GLU A 234 -6.44 -3.68 17.49
C GLU A 234 -5.54 -2.93 16.49
N ILE A 235 -4.25 -2.85 16.78
CA ILE A 235 -3.26 -2.20 15.90
C ILE A 235 -2.62 -3.29 15.03
N MET A 236 -2.62 -3.12 13.72
CA MET A 236 -2.18 -4.14 12.77
C MET A 236 -1.45 -3.57 11.55
N THR A 237 -0.95 -4.45 10.69
CA THR A 237 -0.45 -4.06 9.36
C THR A 237 -1.62 -3.62 8.47
N LEU A 238 -1.31 -2.86 7.43
CA LEU A 238 -2.25 -2.42 6.42
C LEU A 238 -2.90 -3.61 5.69
N GLY A 239 -2.11 -4.63 5.33
CA GLY A 239 -2.63 -5.84 4.72
C GLY A 239 -3.66 -6.58 5.58
N GLU A 240 -3.42 -6.66 6.90
CA GLU A 240 -4.38 -7.22 7.84
C GLU A 240 -5.65 -6.35 7.92
N LEU A 241 -5.51 -5.03 8.03
CA LEU A 241 -6.66 -4.12 8.07
C LEU A 241 -7.52 -4.24 6.80
N MET A 242 -6.89 -4.26 5.62
CA MET A 242 -7.55 -4.42 4.33
C MET A 242 -8.33 -5.73 4.21
N SER A 243 -7.96 -6.75 4.98
CA SER A 243 -8.69 -8.04 5.01
C SER A 243 -9.95 -8.03 5.89
N LEU A 244 -10.11 -7.03 6.76
CA LEU A 244 -11.23 -6.93 7.70
C LEU A 244 -12.47 -6.23 7.14
N GLY A 245 -12.38 -5.62 5.96
CA GLY A 245 -13.46 -4.77 5.47
C GLY A 245 -13.26 -4.27 4.04
N LYS A 246 -14.07 -3.29 3.64
CA LYS A 246 -14.01 -2.72 2.29
C LYS A 246 -13.11 -1.48 2.28
N PRO A 247 -12.09 -1.39 1.41
CA PRO A 247 -11.30 -0.18 1.26
C PRO A 247 -12.17 1.02 0.87
N ALA A 248 -12.03 2.12 1.60
CA ALA A 248 -12.80 3.34 1.44
C ALA A 248 -11.98 4.42 0.74
N ARG A 249 -12.60 5.11 -0.22
CA ARG A 249 -11.95 6.02 -1.16
C ARG A 249 -12.45 7.46 -1.08
N ASP A 250 -13.32 7.74 -0.12
CA ASP A 250 -13.71 9.08 0.31
C ASP A 250 -12.72 9.61 1.35
N ASP A 251 -12.25 10.83 1.20
CA ASP A 251 -11.29 11.43 2.15
C ASP A 251 -12.00 11.72 3.49
N PRO A 252 -11.59 11.10 4.61
CA PRO A 252 -12.22 11.32 5.90
C PRO A 252 -11.74 12.59 6.61
N ARG A 253 -10.67 13.22 6.12
CA ARG A 253 -9.99 14.30 6.85
C ARG A 253 -10.87 15.55 6.88
N GLY A 254 -11.03 16.11 8.06
CA GLY A 254 -11.89 17.28 8.30
C GLY A 254 -13.35 16.94 8.60
N ARG A 255 -13.78 15.68 8.47
CA ARG A 255 -15.12 15.24 8.87
C ARG A 255 -15.24 15.09 10.40
N PRO A 256 -16.41 15.33 10.98
CA PRO A 256 -16.71 14.96 12.37
C PRO A 256 -16.57 13.45 12.58
N LEU A 257 -16.08 13.02 13.77
CA LEU A 257 -15.95 11.59 14.09
C LEU A 257 -17.28 10.83 14.01
N SER A 258 -18.41 11.49 14.33
CA SER A 258 -19.76 10.93 14.25
C SER A 258 -20.21 10.56 12.83
N GLU A 259 -19.47 11.00 11.81
CA GLU A 259 -19.72 10.65 10.41
C GLU A 259 -18.78 9.53 9.92
N LEU A 260 -17.90 9.03 10.78
CA LEU A 260 -16.93 7.99 10.45
C LEU A 260 -17.36 6.62 11.02
N PRO A 261 -16.92 5.51 10.43
CA PRO A 261 -17.35 4.17 10.86
C PRO A 261 -17.13 3.91 12.35
N GLY A 262 -18.13 3.30 13.00
CA GLY A 262 -18.04 2.82 14.37
C GLY A 262 -18.03 3.89 15.47
N ASN A 263 -18.46 5.12 15.16
CA ASN A 263 -18.70 6.21 16.13
C ASN A 263 -20.15 6.68 16.15
#